data_AF-A0A243W5N2-F1
#
_entry.id   AF-A0A243W5N2-F1
#
_cell.length_a   1.000
_cell.length_b   1.000
_cell.length_c   1.000
_cell.angle_alpha   90.00
_cell.angle_beta   90.00
_cell.angle_gamma   90.00
#
_symmetry.space_group_name_H-M   'P 1'
#
loop_
_entity.id
_entity.type
_entity.pdbx_description
1 polymer ?
#
loop_
_entity_poly.entity_id
_entity_poly.type
_entity_poly.pdbx_seq_one_letter_code
_entity_poly.pdbx_strand_id
1 'polypeptide(L)'
;MRMRPEPIAYKLVSGDERRKNRTALSELDIAAADRAKYILRLTAYDYYVGPDPDTFNYPPPGEGPIWVFGTIVKGLEVYIKLQIGAYGAPPVCLSFHVAERTMTYPFRS
;
A
#
# COMPACT_ATOMS: atom_id res chain seq x y z
N MET A 1 -11.26 -0.06 -27.63
CA MET A 1 -11.59 0.20 -26.21
C MET A 1 -10.27 0.32 -25.46
N ARG A 2 -9.77 1.53 -25.19
CA ARG A 2 -8.57 1.72 -24.35
C ARG A 2 -8.99 1.45 -22.91
N MET A 3 -8.48 0.39 -22.29
CA MET A 3 -8.59 0.25 -20.83
C MET A 3 -8.02 1.52 -20.21
N ARG A 4 -8.79 2.18 -19.34
CA ARG A 4 -8.20 3.23 -18.52
C ARG A 4 -7.13 2.55 -17.65
N PRO A 5 -5.91 3.09 -17.56
CA PRO A 5 -4.92 2.51 -16.66
C PRO A 5 -5.52 2.50 -15.25
N GLU A 6 -5.33 1.38 -14.54
CA GLU A 6 -5.71 1.26 -13.13
C GLU A 6 -5.06 2.41 -12.35
N PRO A 7 -5.79 3.07 -11.42
CA PRO A 7 -5.27 4.22 -10.69
C PRO A 7 -4.10 3.84 -9.77
N ILE A 8 -3.97 2.54 -9.43
CA ILE A 8 -2.94 1.99 -8.57
C ILE A 8 -2.46 0.67 -9.20
N ALA A 9 -1.15 0.52 -9.33
CA ALA A 9 -0.55 -0.75 -9.69
C ALA A 9 -0.35 -1.63 -8.44
N TYR A 10 -0.46 -2.95 -8.58
CA TYR A 10 -0.23 -3.90 -7.48
C TYR A 10 0.96 -4.79 -7.79
N LYS A 11 1.86 -4.98 -6.82
CA LYS A 11 2.99 -5.88 -6.95
C LYS A 11 3.06 -6.84 -5.76
N LEU A 12 3.20 -8.12 -6.05
CA LEU A 12 3.42 -9.13 -5.02
C LEU A 12 4.90 -9.11 -4.60
N VAL A 13 5.15 -8.71 -3.35
CA VAL A 13 6.47 -8.84 -2.70
C VAL A 13 6.73 -10.32 -2.37
N SER A 14 8.00 -10.73 -2.23
CA SER A 14 8.40 -12.12 -1.96
C SER A 14 8.26 -12.52 -0.47
N GLY A 15 8.44 -13.81 -0.18
CA GLY A 15 8.44 -14.33 1.19
C GLY A 15 7.10 -14.20 1.92
N ASP A 16 7.15 -13.86 3.21
CA ASP A 16 5.96 -13.73 4.06
C ASP A 16 5.01 -12.63 3.61
N GLU A 17 5.53 -11.51 3.07
CA GLU A 17 4.71 -10.42 2.55
C GLU A 17 3.80 -10.90 1.41
N ARG A 18 4.26 -11.84 0.57
CA ARG A 18 3.43 -12.46 -0.46
C ARG A 18 2.23 -13.19 0.13
N ARG A 19 2.46 -13.92 1.23
CA ARG A 19 1.45 -14.73 1.90
C ARG A 19 0.41 -13.80 2.52
N LYS A 20 0.84 -12.79 3.28
CA LYS A 20 -0.04 -11.79 3.90
C LYS A 20 -0.89 -11.06 2.86
N ASN A 21 -0.28 -10.60 1.77
CA ASN A 21 -0.99 -9.94 0.67
C ASN A 21 -2.06 -10.83 0.02
N ARG A 22 -1.86 -12.16 0.02
CA ARG A 22 -2.81 -13.11 -0.56
C ARG A 22 -4.00 -13.38 0.35
N THR A 23 -3.79 -13.42 1.66
CA THR A 23 -4.86 -13.68 2.65
C THR A 23 -5.59 -12.41 3.07
N ALA A 24 -4.96 -11.24 2.95
CA ALA A 24 -5.48 -9.95 3.39
C ALA A 24 -6.91 -9.64 2.92
N LEU A 25 -7.23 -9.88 1.64
CA LEU A 25 -8.58 -9.60 1.13
C LEU A 25 -9.65 -10.45 1.82
N SER A 26 -9.32 -11.71 2.10
CA SER A 26 -10.21 -12.63 2.83
C SER A 26 -10.31 -12.26 4.29
N GLU A 27 -9.19 -11.90 4.93
CA GLU A 27 -9.17 -11.47 6.34
C GLU A 27 -9.96 -10.18 6.57
N LEU A 28 -9.90 -9.26 5.60
CA LEU A 28 -10.61 -7.99 5.63
C LEU A 28 -12.03 -8.07 5.06
N ASP A 29 -12.43 -9.22 4.51
CA ASP A 29 -13.71 -9.43 3.84
C ASP A 29 -13.99 -8.36 2.76
N ILE A 30 -13.01 -8.07 1.90
CA ILE A 30 -13.14 -7.06 0.83
C ILE A 30 -12.84 -7.67 -0.55
N ALA A 31 -13.42 -7.09 -1.60
CA ALA A 31 -13.04 -7.45 -2.96
C ALA A 31 -11.72 -6.78 -3.35
N ALA A 32 -11.00 -7.36 -4.31
CA ALA A 32 -9.77 -6.78 -4.84
C ALA A 32 -9.97 -5.34 -5.37
N ALA A 33 -11.15 -5.05 -5.93
CA ALA A 33 -11.52 -3.73 -6.43
C ALA A 33 -11.74 -2.68 -5.32
N ASP A 34 -12.03 -3.11 -4.08
CA ASP A 34 -12.24 -2.18 -2.96
C ASP A 34 -10.93 -1.63 -2.41
N ARG A 35 -9.83 -2.36 -2.57
CA ARG A 35 -8.50 -1.96 -2.09
C ARG A 35 -8.07 -0.59 -2.61
N ALA A 36 -8.33 -0.31 -3.88
CA ALA A 36 -8.02 0.99 -4.49
C ALA A 36 -8.76 2.14 -3.78
N LYS A 37 -9.99 1.90 -3.31
CA LYS A 37 -10.79 2.92 -2.62
C LYS A 37 -10.18 3.35 -1.29
N TYR A 38 -9.54 2.43 -0.57
CA TYR A 38 -8.85 2.75 0.68
C TYR A 38 -7.55 3.51 0.43
N ILE A 39 -6.74 3.04 -0.52
CA ILE A 39 -5.46 3.67 -0.86
C ILE A 39 -5.66 5.10 -1.39
N LEU A 40 -6.66 5.33 -2.24
CA LEU A 40 -6.97 6.66 -2.80
C LEU A 40 -7.52 7.67 -1.77
N ARG A 41 -7.87 7.21 -0.57
CA ARG A 41 -8.38 8.07 0.53
C ARG A 41 -7.34 8.36 1.60
N LEU A 42 -6.14 7.81 1.47
CA LEU A 42 -5.05 8.06 2.41
C LEU A 42 -4.71 9.55 2.46
N THR A 43 -4.46 10.02 3.66
CA THR A 43 -4.08 11.40 3.95
C THR A 43 -2.74 11.44 4.70
N ALA A 44 -2.22 12.63 4.95
CA ALA A 44 -1.07 12.80 5.82
C ALA A 44 -1.31 12.23 7.24
N TYR A 45 -2.55 12.21 7.73
CA TYR A 45 -2.89 11.63 9.04
C TYR A 45 -2.81 10.10 9.07
N ASP A 46 -2.73 9.45 7.91
CA ASP A 46 -2.62 7.99 7.78
C ASP A 46 -1.16 7.55 7.62
N TYR A 47 -0.23 8.51 7.53
CA TYR A 47 1.19 8.23 7.44
C TYR A 47 1.71 7.59 8.72
N TYR A 48 2.49 6.51 8.57
CA TYR A 48 3.14 5.80 9.66
C TYR A 48 4.65 6.04 9.64
N VAL A 49 5.33 5.68 8.55
CA VAL A 49 6.80 5.81 8.44
C VAL A 49 7.27 5.91 6.99
N GLY A 50 8.46 6.48 6.80
CA GLY A 50 9.11 6.71 5.52
C GLY A 50 9.64 8.15 5.42
N PRO A 51 10.00 8.62 4.22
CA PRO A 51 10.27 7.80 3.05
C PRO A 51 11.48 6.88 3.29
N ASP A 52 11.35 5.61 2.96
CA ASP A 52 12.48 4.69 2.87
C ASP A 52 13.02 4.65 1.43
N PRO A 53 14.34 4.49 1.22
CA PRO A 53 14.89 4.22 -0.10
C PRO A 53 14.25 2.96 -0.70
N ASP A 54 13.98 2.97 -2.02
CA ASP A 54 13.59 1.74 -2.72
C ASP A 54 14.82 0.83 -2.86
N THR A 55 15.04 0.01 -1.83
CA THR A 55 16.16 -0.95 -1.77
C THR A 55 15.84 -2.26 -2.49
N PHE A 56 14.63 -2.42 -3.03
CA PHE A 56 14.20 -3.70 -3.59
C PHE A 56 14.61 -3.92 -5.04
N ASN A 57 15.29 -2.95 -5.68
CA ASN A 57 15.84 -3.04 -7.05
C ASN A 57 14.85 -3.70 -8.04
N TYR A 58 13.57 -3.33 -7.94
CA TYR A 58 12.50 -4.00 -8.66
C TYR A 58 12.40 -3.49 -10.10
N PRO A 59 12.66 -4.27 -11.17
CA PRO A 59 12.64 -3.73 -12.53
C PRO A 59 11.24 -3.27 -13.01
N PRO A 60 11.16 -2.14 -13.73
CA PRO A 60 12.24 -1.17 -13.83
C PRO A 60 12.45 -0.51 -12.45
N PRO A 61 13.69 -0.47 -11.94
CA PRO A 61 14.00 -0.06 -10.56
C PRO A 61 13.46 1.34 -10.25
N GLY A 62 13.06 1.56 -8.99
CA GLY A 62 13.45 2.78 -8.28
C GLY A 62 12.91 4.11 -8.81
N GLU A 63 11.62 4.22 -9.11
CA GLU A 63 11.06 5.52 -9.50
C GLU A 63 10.68 6.43 -8.32
N GLY A 64 10.86 5.99 -7.08
CA GLY A 64 10.63 6.88 -5.95
C GLY A 64 10.68 6.21 -4.58
N PRO A 65 10.70 7.03 -3.52
CA PRO A 65 10.72 6.55 -2.14
C PRO A 65 9.49 5.70 -1.80
N ILE A 66 9.70 4.78 -0.86
CA ILE A 66 8.64 3.96 -0.31
C ILE A 66 8.10 4.60 0.96
N TRP A 67 6.77 4.64 1.05
CA TRP A 67 6.05 5.20 2.17
C TRP A 67 5.15 4.13 2.77
N VAL A 68 4.97 4.21 4.08
CA VAL A 68 4.09 3.30 4.82
C VAL A 68 2.97 4.11 5.45
N PHE A 69 1.76 3.63 5.22
CA PHE A 69 0.53 4.20 5.75
C PHE A 69 -0.25 3.14 6.51
N GLY A 70 -1.10 3.58 7.43
CA GLY A 70 -2.07 2.75 8.10
C GLY A 70 -3.49 3.29 7.90
N THR A 71 -4.46 2.41 7.72
CA THR A 71 -5.89 2.79 7.63
C THR A 71 -6.75 1.76 8.33
N ILE A 72 -7.97 2.15 8.72
CA ILE A 72 -8.96 1.23 9.26
C ILE A 72 -9.82 0.66 8.14
N VAL A 73 -9.88 -0.66 8.03
CA VAL A 73 -10.76 -1.41 7.12
C VAL A 73 -11.58 -2.38 7.94
N LYS A 74 -12.91 -2.20 7.96
CA LYS A 74 -13.83 -3.02 8.77
C LYS A 74 -13.38 -3.21 10.24
N GLY A 75 -12.85 -2.16 10.86
CA GLY A 75 -12.39 -2.17 12.24
C GLY A 75 -10.99 -2.74 12.47
N LEU A 76 -10.31 -3.21 11.42
CA LEU A 76 -8.94 -3.71 11.49
C LEU A 76 -7.96 -2.65 10.99
N GLU A 77 -6.85 -2.47 11.70
CA GLU A 77 -5.73 -1.64 11.26
C GLU A 77 -4.98 -2.35 10.14
N VAL A 78 -4.81 -1.69 8.99
CA VAL A 78 -4.20 -2.24 7.78
C VAL A 78 -2.91 -1.50 7.49
N TYR A 79 -1.83 -2.27 7.36
CA TYR A 79 -0.51 -1.83 6.92
C TYR A 79 -0.48 -1.72 5.39
N ILE A 80 -0.12 -0.55 4.88
CA ILE A 80 -0.05 -0.26 3.44
C ILE A 80 1.34 0.27 3.10
N LYS A 81 2.03 -0.40 2.17
CA LYS A 81 3.34 0.02 1.67
C LYS A 81 3.21 0.46 0.22
N LEU A 82 3.48 1.73 -0.05
CA LEU A 82 3.36 2.36 -1.37
C LEU A 82 4.71 2.84 -1.85
N GLN A 83 5.08 2.47 -3.07
CA GLN A 83 6.11 3.17 -3.82
C GLN A 83 5.43 4.31 -4.59
N ILE A 84 5.77 5.54 -4.25
CA ILE A 84 5.25 6.73 -4.92
C ILE A 84 6.31 7.17 -5.92
N GLY A 85 6.06 6.86 -7.20
CA GLY A 85 6.97 7.12 -8.31
C GLY A 85 6.96 8.57 -8.79
N ALA A 86 7.49 8.78 -10.00
CA ALA A 86 7.50 10.09 -10.65
C ALA A 86 6.08 10.64 -10.91
N TYR A 87 5.96 11.97 -10.96
CA TYR A 87 4.69 12.64 -11.25
C TYR A 87 4.09 12.15 -12.57
N GLY A 88 2.82 11.70 -12.52
CA GLY A 88 2.11 11.16 -13.69
C GLY A 88 2.13 9.63 -13.81
N ALA A 89 2.96 8.93 -13.01
CA ALA A 89 2.90 7.48 -12.90
C ALA A 89 1.93 7.06 -11.77
N PRO A 90 1.16 5.96 -11.93
CA PRO A 90 0.34 5.44 -10.85
C PRO A 90 1.25 4.91 -9.72
N PRO A 91 0.89 5.14 -8.44
CA PRO A 91 1.63 4.55 -7.33
C PRO A 91 1.55 3.02 -7.37
N VAL A 92 2.58 2.37 -6.85
CA VAL A 92 2.64 0.91 -6.75
C VAL A 92 2.39 0.48 -5.31
N CYS A 93 1.32 -0.28 -5.10
CA CYS A 93 1.03 -0.94 -3.84
C CYS A 93 1.87 -2.22 -3.71
N LEU A 94 2.80 -2.21 -2.75
CA LEU A 94 3.72 -3.30 -2.43
C LEU A 94 3.14 -4.23 -1.34
N SER A 95 2.54 -3.64 -0.30
CA SER A 95 1.89 -4.39 0.79
C SER A 95 0.53 -3.80 1.10
N PHE A 96 -0.45 -4.67 1.35
CA PHE A 96 -1.78 -4.35 1.86
C PHE A 96 -2.27 -5.54 2.67
N HIS A 97 -2.13 -5.48 4.00
CA HIS A 97 -2.54 -6.55 4.92
C HIS A 97 -2.83 -6.00 6.32
N VAL A 98 -3.48 -6.80 7.17
CA VAL A 98 -3.71 -6.44 8.57
C VAL A 98 -2.37 -6.17 9.26
N ALA A 99 -2.30 -5.08 10.03
CA ALA A 99 -1.11 -4.70 10.77
C ALA A 99 -0.82 -5.72 11.89
N GLU A 100 0.41 -6.19 11.97
CA GLU A 100 0.84 -7.16 12.99
C GLU A 100 1.23 -6.50 14.31
N ARG A 101 1.37 -5.16 14.29
CA ARG A 101 1.77 -4.33 15.43
C ARG A 101 1.02 -3.02 15.35
N THR A 102 0.78 -2.41 16.50
CA THR A 102 0.20 -1.06 16.60
C THR A 102 1.02 -0.07 15.80
N MET A 103 0.34 0.72 14.97
CA MET A 103 0.95 1.77 14.19
C MET A 103 0.81 3.12 14.92
N THR A 104 1.88 3.92 14.91
CA THR A 104 1.93 5.26 15.52
C THR A 104 1.94 6.31 14.43
N TYR A 105 0.91 7.13 14.34
CA TYR A 105 0.71 8.08 13.25
C TYR A 105 1.27 9.46 13.62
N PRO A 106 2.41 9.90 13.08
CA PRO A 106 3.12 11.11 13.55
C PRO A 106 2.32 12.41 13.39
N PHE A 107 1.32 12.41 12.52
CA PHE A 107 0.50 13.58 12.25
C PHE A 107 -0.88 13.53 12.91
N ARG A 108 -1.26 12.43 13.57
CA ARG A 108 -2.48 12.38 14.40
C ARG A 108 -2.14 12.95 15.78
N SER A 109 -2.64 14.15 16.03
CA SER A 109 -2.60 14.86 17.33
C SER A 109 -3.73 14.43 18.25
#